data_AF-A0A849Z691-F1
#
_entry.id   AF-A0A849Z691-F1
#
_cell.length_a   1.000
_cell.length_b   1.000
_cell.length_c   1.000
_cell.angle_alpha   90.00
_cell.angle_beta   90.00
_cell.angle_gamma   90.00
#
_symmetry.space_group_name_H-M   'P 1'
#
loop_
_entity.id
_entity.type
_entity.pdbx_description
1 polymer ?
#
loop_
_entity_poly.entity_id
_entity_poly.type
_entity_poly.pdbx_seq_one_letter_code
_entity_poly.pdbx_strand_id
1 'polypeptide(L)'
;MRSPFILALSVASFLAAAKAHGRQLRLERELAGHLHVTFGAPNAPFVEALWRRERLVFWSLAATLALGAIVFRLLAPRFAWELPVEGAPTGRSFVGVLFLHILGPLTIAFVVTGLISLGRLLVADRSAAAVANPQHWSSQAVWGSAGFWLLTFALCTALSVLVWRRP
;
A
#
# COMPACT_ATOMS: atom_id res chain seq x y z
N MET A 1 -5.43 -16.54 -21.24
CA MET A 1 -4.36 -15.52 -21.36
C MET A 1 -4.44 -14.38 -20.33
N ARG A 2 -5.57 -14.13 -19.64
CA ARG A 2 -5.70 -12.99 -18.69
C ARG A 2 -4.95 -13.18 -17.35
N SER A 3 -4.82 -14.41 -16.85
CA SER A 3 -4.20 -14.72 -15.55
C SER A 3 -2.75 -14.23 -15.36
N PRO A 4 -1.80 -14.40 -16.31
CA PRO A 4 -0.45 -13.86 -16.13
C PRO A 4 -0.42 -12.32 -16.06
N PHE A 5 -1.30 -11.63 -16.80
CA PHE A 5 -1.42 -10.17 -16.72
C PHE A 5 -1.97 -9.70 -15.37
N ILE A 6 -2.99 -10.37 -14.83
CA ILE A 6 -3.52 -10.08 -13.49
C ILE A 6 -2.42 -10.27 -12.44
N LEU A 7 -1.67 -11.36 -12.52
CA LEU A 7 -0.56 -11.61 -11.61
C LEU A 7 0.51 -10.52 -11.71
N ALA A 8 0.96 -10.20 -12.92
CA ALA A 8 1.96 -9.17 -13.16
C ALA A 8 1.51 -7.79 -12.64
N LEU A 9 0.28 -7.38 -12.92
CA LEU A 9 -0.30 -6.13 -12.41
C LEU A 9 -0.48 -6.14 -10.89
N SER A 10 -0.80 -7.28 -10.29
CA SER A 10 -0.91 -7.42 -8.83
C SER A 10 0.44 -7.23 -8.16
N VAL A 11 1.49 -7.87 -8.69
CA VAL A 11 2.86 -7.71 -8.20
C VAL A 11 3.34 -6.28 -8.40
N ALA A 12 3.10 -5.69 -9.58
CA ALA A 12 3.47 -4.31 -9.86
C ALA A 12 2.77 -3.33 -8.92
N SER A 13 1.47 -3.51 -8.68
CA SER A 13 0.68 -2.67 -7.75
C SER A 13 1.21 -2.78 -6.32
N PHE A 14 1.48 -4.01 -5.86
CA PHE A 14 2.07 -4.26 -4.55
C PHE A 14 3.42 -3.56 -4.38
N LEU A 15 4.33 -3.72 -5.35
CA LEU A 15 5.66 -3.10 -5.30
C LEU A 15 5.59 -1.57 -5.37
N ALA A 16 4.70 -1.02 -6.20
CA ALA A 16 4.49 0.42 -6.30
C ALA A 16 3.96 0.99 -4.97
N ALA A 17 2.97 0.33 -4.36
CA ALA A 17 2.43 0.74 -3.06
C ALA A 17 3.47 0.66 -1.94
N ALA A 18 4.22 -0.45 -1.86
CA ALA A 18 5.30 -0.62 -0.89
C ALA A 18 6.39 0.45 -1.05
N LYS A 19 6.75 0.79 -2.30
CA LYS A 19 7.72 1.84 -2.60
C LYS A 19 7.20 3.21 -2.21
N ALA A 20 5.93 3.52 -2.52
CA ALA A 20 5.30 4.78 -2.14
C ALA A 20 5.27 4.95 -0.62
N HIS A 21 4.80 3.94 0.12
CA HIS A 21 4.81 3.93 1.59
C HIS A 21 6.22 4.11 2.18
N GLY A 22 7.22 3.37 1.67
CA GLY A 22 8.61 3.51 2.14
C GLY A 22 9.18 4.92 1.92
N ARG A 23 8.81 5.59 0.83
CA ARG A 23 9.18 7.00 0.60
C ARG A 23 8.50 7.94 1.61
N GLN A 24 7.24 7.69 1.96
CA GLN A 24 6.52 8.49 2.96
C GLN A 24 7.18 8.39 4.33
N LEU A 25 7.54 7.18 4.77
CA LEU A 25 8.27 7.00 6.04
C LEU A 25 9.64 7.65 6.04
N ARG A 26 10.33 7.62 4.90
CA ARG A 26 11.59 8.34 4.73
C ARG A 26 11.41 9.85 4.93
N LEU A 27 10.38 10.44 4.32
CA LEU A 27 10.06 11.86 4.46
C LEU A 27 9.71 12.24 5.90
N GLU A 28 8.86 11.46 6.57
CA GLU A 28 8.50 11.72 7.99
C GLU A 28 9.73 11.75 8.88
N ARG A 29 10.63 10.80 8.65
CA ARG A 29 11.89 10.67 9.37
C ARG A 29 12.84 11.85 9.08
N GLU A 30 12.97 12.24 7.81
CA GLU A 30 13.83 13.36 7.41
C GLU A 30 13.31 14.69 7.94
N LEU A 31 11.99 14.91 7.94
CA LEU A 31 11.37 16.08 8.58
C LEU A 31 11.58 16.12 10.08
N ALA A 32 11.68 14.97 10.74
CA ALA A 32 12.04 14.89 12.15
C ALA A 32 13.55 15.07 12.42
N GLY A 33 14.35 15.41 11.40
CA GLY A 33 15.79 15.64 11.53
C GLY A 33 16.65 14.38 11.49
N HIS A 34 16.06 13.20 11.22
CA HIS A 34 16.78 11.93 11.17
C HIS A 34 17.13 11.58 9.71
N LEU A 35 18.26 12.06 9.19
CA LEU A 35 18.64 11.87 7.78
C LEU A 35 19.26 10.49 7.48
N HIS A 36 19.86 9.85 8.48
CA HIS A 36 20.51 8.54 8.34
C HIS A 36 19.82 7.46 9.18
N VAL A 37 19.90 6.21 8.70
CA VAL A 37 19.44 5.01 9.41
C VAL A 37 20.46 3.92 9.17
N THR A 38 20.72 3.11 10.19
CA THR A 38 21.59 1.95 10.10
C THR A 38 20.73 0.69 10.18
N PHE A 39 20.82 -0.16 9.16
CA PHE A 39 20.14 -1.46 9.16
C PHE A 39 20.94 -2.47 10.00
N GLY A 40 20.26 -3.23 10.85
CA GLY A 40 20.90 -4.21 11.73
C GLY A 40 21.55 -3.64 13.00
N ALA A 41 21.42 -2.33 13.23
CA ALA A 41 21.87 -1.66 14.46
C ALA A 41 20.73 -0.81 15.06
N PRO A 42 20.81 -0.45 16.35
CA PRO A 42 19.83 0.44 16.98
C PRO A 42 19.82 1.83 16.31
N ASN A 43 18.63 2.37 16.04
CA ASN A 43 18.46 3.73 15.56
C ASN A 43 17.93 4.67 16.66
N ALA A 44 17.82 5.96 16.34
CA ALA A 44 17.24 6.94 17.24
C ALA A 44 15.85 6.49 17.74
N PRO A 45 15.48 6.75 19.02
CA PRO A 45 14.23 6.25 19.60
C PRO A 45 12.97 6.61 18.80
N PHE A 46 12.95 7.79 18.19
CA PHE A 46 11.88 8.23 17.29
C PHE A 46 11.72 7.29 16.08
N VAL A 47 12.81 6.93 15.40
CA VAL A 47 12.79 6.07 14.21
C VAL A 47 12.27 4.67 14.55
N GLU A 48 12.75 4.12 15.67
CA GLU A 48 12.30 2.81 16.15
C GLU A 48 10.83 2.80 16.59
N ALA A 49 10.36 3.90 17.21
CA ALA A 49 8.95 4.06 17.55
C ALA A 49 8.08 4.17 16.29
N LEU A 50 8.51 4.97 15.30
CA LEU A 50 7.85 5.11 14.01
C LEU A 50 7.72 3.74 13.32
N TRP A 51 8.81 2.99 13.21
CA TRP A 51 8.82 1.66 12.58
C TRP A 51 7.99 0.62 13.31
N ARG A 52 7.99 0.64 14.65
CA ARG A 52 7.15 -0.26 15.45
C ARG A 52 5.67 0.03 15.21
N ARG A 53 5.27 1.31 15.27
CA ARG A 53 3.90 1.74 15.00
C ARG A 53 3.48 1.32 13.59
N GLU A 54 4.29 1.61 12.59
CA GLU A 54 3.96 1.30 11.18
C GLU A 54 3.86 -0.20 10.92
N ARG A 55 4.77 -1.02 11.49
CA ARG A 55 4.66 -2.48 11.41
C ARG A 55 3.39 -2.99 12.07
N LEU A 56 3.05 -2.48 13.25
CA LEU A 56 1.84 -2.90 13.97
C LEU A 56 0.59 -2.57 13.15
N VAL A 57 0.45 -1.31 12.71
CA VAL A 57 -0.71 -0.89 11.90
C VAL A 57 -0.79 -1.68 10.60
N PHE A 58 0.33 -1.83 9.88
CA PHE A 58 0.38 -2.56 8.62
C PHE A 58 -0.05 -4.02 8.80
N TRP A 59 0.56 -4.75 9.73
CA TRP A 59 0.27 -6.18 9.91
C TRP A 59 -1.12 -6.42 10.46
N SER A 60 -1.62 -5.57 11.37
CA SER A 60 -3.00 -5.64 11.83
C SER A 60 -3.98 -5.43 10.68
N LEU A 61 -3.78 -4.39 9.86
CA LEU A 61 -4.65 -4.10 8.73
C LEU A 61 -4.60 -5.20 7.66
N ALA A 62 -3.41 -5.67 7.30
CA ALA A 62 -3.23 -6.76 6.35
C ALA A 62 -3.90 -8.05 6.83
N ALA A 63 -3.75 -8.41 8.11
CA ALA A 63 -4.40 -9.56 8.70
C ALA A 63 -5.93 -9.44 8.69
N THR A 64 -6.47 -8.26 9.08
CA THR A 64 -7.91 -8.00 9.05
C THR A 64 -8.47 -8.09 7.62
N LEU A 65 -7.78 -7.51 6.63
CA LEU A 65 -8.19 -7.56 5.24
C LEU A 65 -8.12 -8.98 4.66
N ALA A 66 -7.06 -9.73 4.97
CA ALA A 66 -6.92 -11.11 4.54
C ALA A 66 -8.01 -12.00 5.16
N LEU A 67 -8.31 -11.83 6.44
CA LEU A 67 -9.40 -12.52 7.11
C LEU A 67 -10.76 -12.15 6.50
N GLY A 68 -10.99 -10.86 6.24
CA GLY A 68 -12.18 -10.37 5.56
C GLY A 68 -12.35 -10.99 4.17
N ALA A 69 -11.26 -11.14 3.42
CA ALA A 69 -11.26 -11.80 2.12
C ALA A 69 -11.59 -13.30 2.21
N ILE A 70 -11.08 -14.00 3.23
CA ILE A 70 -11.46 -15.39 3.52
C ILE A 70 -12.96 -15.49 3.82
N VAL A 71 -13.46 -14.65 4.73
CA VAL A 71 -14.88 -14.63 5.12
C VAL A 71 -15.76 -14.33 3.92
N PHE A 72 -15.41 -13.33 3.12
CA PHE A 72 -16.12 -12.98 1.89
C PHE A 72 -16.20 -14.16 0.94
N ARG A 73 -15.09 -14.86 0.71
CA ARG A 73 -15.07 -16.05 -0.16
C ARG A 73 -15.95 -17.18 0.35
N LEU A 74 -15.97 -17.41 1.67
CA LEU A 74 -16.80 -18.47 2.28
C LEU A 74 -18.30 -18.13 2.24
N LEU A 75 -18.64 -16.84 2.30
CA LEU A 75 -20.03 -16.38 2.28
C LEU A 75 -20.57 -16.14 0.88
N ALA A 76 -19.72 -15.81 -0.10
CA ALA A 76 -20.13 -15.47 -1.46
C ALA A 76 -21.10 -16.47 -2.11
N PRO A 77 -20.91 -17.81 -2.00
CA PRO A 77 -21.86 -18.78 -2.54
C PRO A 77 -23.24 -18.73 -1.89
N ARG A 78 -23.32 -18.39 -0.59
CA ARG A 78 -24.59 -18.32 0.16
C ARG A 78 -25.43 -17.12 -0.25
N PHE A 79 -24.79 -16.05 -0.71
CA PHE A 79 -25.44 -14.81 -1.10
C PHE A 79 -25.42 -14.56 -2.62
N ALA A 80 -24.99 -15.56 -3.41
CA ALA A 80 -24.80 -15.45 -4.86
C ALA A 80 -23.94 -14.24 -5.26
N TRP A 81 -22.94 -13.88 -4.44
CA TRP A 81 -21.99 -12.81 -4.78
C TRP A 81 -20.96 -13.30 -5.79
N GLU A 82 -20.66 -12.44 -6.75
CA GLU A 82 -19.66 -12.73 -7.78
C GLU A 82 -18.24 -12.59 -7.23
N LEU A 83 -17.40 -13.60 -7.49
CA LEU A 83 -15.99 -13.55 -7.12
C LEU A 83 -15.16 -12.92 -8.25
N PRO A 84 -14.28 -11.94 -7.93
CA PRO A 84 -13.58 -11.12 -8.92
C PRO A 84 -12.66 -11.86 -9.91
N VAL A 85 -12.38 -13.16 -9.76
CA VAL A 85 -11.45 -13.90 -10.63
C VAL A 85 -12.01 -15.27 -11.07
N GLU A 86 -13.33 -15.46 -10.99
CA GLU A 86 -13.98 -16.75 -11.29
C GLU A 86 -14.70 -16.74 -12.64
N GLY A 87 -13.91 -16.69 -13.72
CA GLY A 87 -14.39 -16.99 -15.09
C GLY A 87 -14.20 -18.45 -15.49
N ALA A 88 -13.91 -19.36 -14.55
CA ALA A 88 -13.63 -20.77 -14.83
C ALA A 88 -14.59 -21.69 -14.05
N PRO A 89 -15.12 -22.77 -14.67
CA PRO A 89 -16.20 -23.61 -14.13
C PRO A 89 -15.85 -24.40 -12.85
N THR A 90 -14.66 -24.23 -12.28
CA THR A 90 -14.20 -24.92 -11.05
C THR A 90 -13.65 -23.99 -9.95
N GLY A 91 -13.86 -22.67 -10.02
CA GLY A 91 -13.80 -21.77 -8.83
C GLY A 91 -12.50 -21.75 -8.01
N ARG A 92 -11.33 -22.05 -8.61
CA ARG A 92 -10.05 -22.21 -7.89
C ARG A 92 -8.81 -21.82 -8.69
N SER A 93 -8.83 -20.71 -9.44
CA SER A 93 -7.59 -20.26 -10.08
C SER A 93 -6.57 -19.85 -9.02
N PHE A 94 -5.38 -20.45 -9.03
CA PHE A 94 -4.30 -20.14 -8.07
C PHE A 94 -4.01 -18.62 -8.02
N VAL A 95 -4.02 -17.96 -9.18
CA VAL A 95 -3.83 -16.51 -9.32
C VAL A 95 -4.92 -15.72 -8.60
N GLY A 96 -6.19 -16.13 -8.71
CA GLY A 96 -7.30 -15.48 -8.01
C GLY A 96 -7.20 -15.61 -6.51
N VAL A 97 -6.78 -16.79 -6.01
CA VAL A 97 -6.55 -17.00 -4.58
C VAL A 97 -5.39 -16.14 -4.07
N LEU A 98 -4.25 -16.16 -4.77
CA LEU A 98 -3.07 -15.38 -4.42
C LEU A 98 -3.37 -13.87 -4.40
N PHE A 99 -4.12 -13.38 -5.39
CA PHE A 99 -4.55 -11.99 -5.43
C PHE A 99 -5.47 -11.66 -4.25
N LEU A 100 -6.58 -12.40 -4.09
CA LEU A 100 -7.62 -12.07 -3.12
C LEU A 100 -7.14 -12.15 -1.66
N HIS A 101 -6.25 -13.09 -1.34
CA HIS A 101 -5.90 -13.38 0.06
C HIS A 101 -4.52 -12.86 0.47
N ILE A 102 -3.65 -12.53 -0.49
CA ILE A 102 -2.26 -12.13 -0.20
C ILE A 102 -1.97 -10.76 -0.83
N LEU A 103 -1.88 -10.69 -2.16
CA LEU A 103 -1.41 -9.46 -2.82
C LEU A 103 -2.37 -8.29 -2.64
N GLY A 104 -3.68 -8.53 -2.73
CA GLY A 104 -4.73 -7.52 -2.52
C GLY A 104 -4.66 -6.92 -1.11
N PRO A 105 -4.81 -7.71 -0.04
CA PRO A 105 -4.71 -7.23 1.34
C PRO A 105 -3.42 -6.46 1.64
N LEU A 106 -2.26 -6.97 1.21
CA LEU A 106 -0.98 -6.31 1.41
C LEU A 106 -0.87 -4.97 0.66
N THR A 107 -1.36 -4.93 -0.59
CA THR A 107 -1.36 -3.71 -1.40
C THR A 107 -2.25 -2.66 -0.76
N ILE A 108 -3.48 -3.04 -0.36
CA ILE A 108 -4.42 -2.14 0.32
C ILE A 108 -3.81 -1.65 1.63
N ALA A 109 -3.19 -2.53 2.42
CA ALA A 109 -2.55 -2.13 3.67
C ALA A 109 -1.45 -1.08 3.45
N PHE A 110 -0.56 -1.28 2.46
CA PHE A 110 0.47 -0.29 2.10
C PHE A 110 -0.12 1.03 1.61
N VAL A 111 -1.18 0.98 0.80
CA VAL A 111 -1.88 2.20 0.34
C VAL A 111 -2.45 2.96 1.53
N VAL A 112 -3.17 2.29 2.42
CA VAL A 112 -3.80 2.93 3.59
C VAL A 112 -2.75 3.51 4.54
N THR A 113 -1.72 2.75 4.92
CA THR A 113 -0.67 3.27 5.81
C THR A 113 0.11 4.41 5.16
N GLY A 114 0.37 4.33 3.86
CA GLY A 114 1.01 5.41 3.11
C GLY A 114 0.16 6.68 3.04
N LEU A 115 -1.16 6.57 2.87
CA LEU A 115 -2.07 7.71 2.90
C LEU A 115 -2.19 8.34 4.29
N ILE A 116 -2.22 7.52 5.35
CA ILE A 116 -2.19 8.01 6.73
C ILE A 116 -0.88 8.78 6.97
N SER A 117 0.25 8.25 6.49
CA SER A 117 1.55 8.90 6.59
C SER A 117 1.60 10.23 5.84
N LEU A 118 1.08 10.26 4.60
CA LEU A 118 0.93 11.49 3.83
C LEU A 118 0.07 12.53 4.58
N GLY A 119 -1.03 12.10 5.20
CA GLY A 119 -1.88 12.97 6.02
C GLY A 119 -1.11 13.62 7.18
N ARG A 120 -0.25 12.86 7.86
CA ARG A 120 0.62 13.40 8.93
C ARG A 120 1.63 14.39 8.41
N LEU A 121 2.24 14.12 7.24
CA LEU A 121 3.17 15.05 6.61
C LEU A 121 2.50 16.37 6.26
N LEU A 122 1.29 16.34 5.68
CA LEU A 122 0.55 17.56 5.32
C LEU A 122 0.19 18.40 6.56
N VAL A 123 -0.09 17.76 7.69
CA VAL A 123 -0.34 18.46 8.96
C VAL A 123 0.96 19.05 9.53
N ALA A 124 2.06 18.30 9.49
CA ALA A 124 3.36 18.75 9.96
C ALA A 124 3.91 19.92 9.12
N ASP A 125 3.78 19.84 7.79
CA ASP A 125 4.21 20.90 6.86
C ASP A 125 3.43 22.20 7.07
N ARG A 126 2.10 22.13 7.28
CA ARG A 126 1.30 23.31 7.65
C ARG A 126 1.76 23.96 8.95
N SER A 127 2.20 23.13 9.90
CA SER A 127 2.69 23.59 11.20
C SER A 127 4.10 24.18 11.10
N ALA A 128 4.96 23.63 10.24
CA ALA A 128 6.33 24.09 10.01
C ALA A 128 6.40 25.32 9.09
N ALA A 129 5.53 25.41 8.08
CA ALA A 129 5.38 26.59 7.21
C ALA A 129 4.97 27.84 8.00
N ALA A 130 4.29 27.67 9.14
CA ALA A 130 3.98 28.76 10.06
C ALA A 130 5.21 29.26 10.86
N VAL A 131 6.34 28.53 10.87
CA VAL A 131 7.52 28.78 11.73
C VAL A 131 8.80 29.11 10.94
N ALA A 132 8.78 29.05 9.61
CA ALA A 132 9.83 29.43 8.65
C ALA A 132 10.95 28.41 8.32
N ASN A 133 11.32 28.47 7.03
CA ASN A 133 12.43 27.86 6.27
C ASN A 133 12.14 26.55 5.49
N PRO A 134 11.52 26.63 4.29
CA PRO A 134 11.33 25.48 3.42
C PRO A 134 12.65 25.15 2.70
N GLN A 135 13.41 24.20 3.25
CA GLN A 135 14.60 23.69 2.57
C GLN A 135 14.21 23.08 1.21
N HIS A 136 14.88 23.50 0.14
CA HIS A 136 14.57 23.17 -1.27
C HIS A 136 14.54 21.67 -1.60
N TRP A 137 15.09 20.80 -0.74
CA TRP A 137 15.01 19.34 -0.91
C TRP A 137 13.58 18.80 -0.73
N SER A 138 12.73 19.51 0.02
CA SER A 138 11.34 19.09 0.30
C SER A 138 10.48 19.01 -0.96
N SER A 139 10.59 19.99 -1.86
CA SER A 139 9.75 20.06 -3.07
C SER A 139 10.03 18.90 -4.03
N GLN A 140 11.30 18.61 -4.33
CA GLN A 140 11.68 17.48 -5.19
C GLN A 140 11.29 16.14 -4.57
N ALA A 141 11.43 16.00 -3.26
CA ALA A 141 11.09 14.78 -2.56
C ALA A 141 9.57 14.53 -2.53
N VAL A 142 8.77 15.60 -2.38
CA VAL A 142 7.30 15.60 -2.50
C VAL A 142 6.85 15.23 -3.91
N TRP A 143 7.39 15.86 -4.96
CA TRP A 143 7.05 15.54 -6.35
C TRP A 143 7.38 14.10 -6.72
N GLY A 144 8.56 13.62 -6.31
CA GLY A 144 8.91 12.22 -6.49
C GLY A 144 7.95 11.28 -5.75
N SER A 145 7.45 11.68 -4.58
CA SER A 145 6.44 10.91 -3.85
C SER A 145 5.08 10.90 -4.54
N ALA A 146 4.63 12.05 -5.05
CA ALA A 146 3.40 12.21 -5.81
C ALA A 146 3.39 11.34 -7.07
N GLY A 147 4.52 11.28 -7.80
CA GLY A 147 4.68 10.41 -8.97
C GLY A 147 4.47 8.93 -8.65
N PHE A 148 5.01 8.45 -7.52
CA PHE A 148 4.81 7.06 -7.08
C PHE A 148 3.36 6.78 -6.66
N TRP A 149 2.66 7.75 -6.05
CA TRP A 149 1.24 7.62 -5.75
C TRP A 149 0.39 7.56 -7.01
N LEU A 150 0.64 8.44 -7.98
CA LEU A 150 -0.04 8.42 -9.27
C LEU A 150 0.15 7.07 -9.98
N LEU A 151 1.38 6.55 -10.01
CA LEU A 151 1.67 5.22 -10.55
C LEU A 151 0.90 4.12 -9.81
N THR A 152 0.89 4.16 -8.47
CA THR A 152 0.18 3.18 -7.64
C THR A 152 -1.32 3.19 -7.95
N PHE A 153 -1.95 4.38 -8.03
CA PHE A 153 -3.35 4.53 -8.38
C PHE A 153 -3.65 4.03 -9.80
N ALA A 154 -2.80 4.36 -10.77
CA ALA A 154 -2.95 3.89 -12.14
C ALA A 154 -2.90 2.36 -12.23
N LEU A 155 -1.94 1.73 -11.56
CA LEU A 155 -1.79 0.27 -11.53
C LEU A 155 -2.96 -0.41 -10.82
N CYS A 156 -3.40 0.11 -9.66
CA CYS A 156 -4.54 -0.44 -8.93
C CYS A 156 -5.84 -0.30 -9.71
N THR A 157 -6.02 0.81 -10.42
CA THR A 157 -7.19 1.05 -11.28
C THR A 157 -7.19 0.08 -12.47
N ALA A 158 -6.07 -0.03 -13.18
CA ALA A 158 -5.92 -0.98 -14.28
C ALA A 158 -6.15 -2.43 -13.85
N LEU A 159 -5.62 -2.81 -12.68
CA LEU A 159 -5.84 -4.12 -12.09
C LEU A 159 -7.32 -4.35 -11.75
N SER A 160 -7.97 -3.38 -11.11
CA SER A 160 -9.39 -3.46 -10.76
C SER A 160 -10.25 -3.65 -12.01
N VAL A 161 -10.01 -2.86 -13.07
CA VAL A 161 -10.71 -3.03 -14.35
C VAL A 161 -10.48 -4.42 -14.91
N LEU A 162 -9.23 -4.90 -14.94
CA LEU A 162 -8.91 -6.21 -15.53
C LEU A 162 -9.52 -7.38 -14.76
N VAL A 163 -9.56 -7.28 -13.43
CA VAL A 163 -10.14 -8.27 -12.53
C VAL A 163 -11.67 -8.34 -12.73
N TRP A 164 -12.36 -7.20 -12.77
CA TRP A 164 -13.83 -7.17 -12.84
C TRP A 164 -14.42 -7.23 -14.26
N ARG A 165 -13.60 -7.13 -15.32
CA ARG A 165 -14.08 -7.17 -16.70
C ARG A 165 -14.44 -8.60 -17.11
N ARG A 166 -15.74 -8.83 -17.37
CA ARG A 166 -16.26 -10.11 -17.89
C ARG A 166 -15.58 -10.51 -19.21
N PRO A 167 -15.41 -11.81 -19.50
CA PRO A 167 -14.91 -12.30 -20.78
C PRO A 167 -15.68 -11.74 -21.96
#